data_AF-A0A1H4VYP3-F1
#
_entry.id   AF-A0A1H4VYP3-F1
#
_cell.length_a   1.000
_cell.length_b   1.000
_cell.length_c   1.000
_cell.angle_alpha   90.00
_cell.angle_beta   90.00
_cell.angle_gamma   90.00
#
_symmetry.space_group_name_H-M   'P 1'
#
loop_
_entity.id
_entity.type
_entity.pdbx_description
1 polymer ?
#
loop_
_entity_poly.entity_id
_entity_poly.type
_entity_poly.pdbx_seq_one_letter_code
_entity_poly.pdbx_strand_id
1 'polypeptide(L)'
;MIRSGQESLPPSGEAPLVTTCGRQVAVKRLLLALPERPITRVTLDVGPVVRGEPGLWASLTVAEARDLARRLLAQAALADAGASAERSAVDN
;
A
#
# COMPACT_ATOMS: atom_id res chain seq x y z
N MET A 1 10.84 -16.85 13.49
CA MET A 1 9.36 -16.95 13.45
C MET A 1 8.82 -15.56 13.10
N ILE A 2 8.58 -15.27 11.82
CA ILE A 2 8.05 -13.96 11.38
C ILE A 2 6.58 -13.94 11.79
N ARG A 3 6.20 -13.08 12.74
CA ARG A 3 4.78 -12.85 13.02
C ARG A 3 4.15 -12.24 11.78
N SER A 4 3.07 -12.84 11.29
CA SER A 4 2.28 -12.35 10.16
C SER A 4 2.10 -10.84 10.30
N GLY A 5 2.50 -10.10 9.27
CA GLY A 5 2.34 -8.65 9.22
C GLY A 5 0.90 -8.30 9.58
N GLN A 6 0.74 -7.38 10.53
CA GLN A 6 -0.57 -6.85 10.84
C GLN A 6 -1.04 -6.05 9.63
N GLU A 7 -1.88 -6.67 8.80
CA GLU A 7 -2.64 -5.97 7.78
C GLU A 7 -3.60 -5.03 8.51
N SER A 8 -3.20 -3.76 8.64
CA SER A 8 -4.14 -2.72 9.05
C SER A 8 -5.30 -2.73 8.07
N LEU A 9 -6.51 -2.97 8.58
CA LEU A 9 -7.74 -2.64 7.85
C LEU A 9 -7.60 -1.21 7.32
N PRO A 10 -8.02 -0.94 6.07
CA PRO A 10 -7.89 0.38 5.50
C PRO A 10 -8.60 1.38 6.42
N PRO A 11 -8.00 2.54 6.74
CA PRO A 11 -8.76 3.63 7.34
C PRO A 11 -9.97 3.86 6.44
N SER A 12 -11.16 3.74 7.03
CA SER A 12 -12.44 3.84 6.33
C SER A 12 -12.46 5.13 5.49
N GLY A 13 -12.31 5.03 4.16
CA GLY A 13 -12.39 6.23 3.32
C GLY A 13 -11.96 6.12 1.85
N GLU A 14 -10.91 5.37 1.50
CA GLU A 14 -10.50 5.29 0.09
C GLU A 14 -11.08 4.06 -0.59
N ALA A 15 -12.16 4.27 -1.34
CA ALA A 15 -12.67 3.26 -2.27
C ALA A 15 -11.54 2.80 -3.22
N PRO A 16 -11.43 1.49 -3.51
CA PRO A 16 -10.43 0.98 -4.42
C PRO A 16 -10.56 1.67 -5.80
N LEU A 17 -9.42 1.97 -6.43
CA LEU A 17 -9.41 2.42 -7.82
C LEU A 17 -9.92 1.26 -8.68
N VAL A 18 -11.06 1.44 -9.32
CA VAL A 18 -11.57 0.49 -10.31
C VAL A 18 -11.08 0.94 -11.67
N THR A 19 -10.23 0.13 -12.30
CA THR A 19 -9.78 0.42 -13.67
C THR A 19 -10.91 0.15 -14.66
N THR A 20 -10.82 0.76 -15.83
CA THR A 20 -11.80 0.58 -16.91
C THR A 20 -11.91 -0.89 -17.36
N CYS A 21 -10.88 -1.71 -17.15
CA CYS A 21 -10.93 -3.17 -17.38
C CYS A 21 -11.53 -3.98 -16.22
N GLY A 22 -12.11 -3.32 -15.22
CA GLY A 22 -12.81 -3.94 -14.10
C GLY A 22 -11.91 -4.43 -12.97
N ARG A 23 -10.61 -4.13 -13.01
CA ARG A 23 -9.66 -4.55 -11.99
C ARG A 23 -9.72 -3.58 -10.80
N GLN A 24 -9.81 -4.13 -9.60
CA GLN A 24 -9.76 -3.33 -8.37
C GLN A 24 -8.31 -3.21 -7.91
N VAL A 25 -7.87 -1.98 -7.71
CA VAL A 25 -6.53 -1.66 -7.26
C VAL A 25 -6.63 -0.87 -5.95
N ALA A 26 -5.99 -1.36 -4.90
CA ALA A 26 -5.97 -0.72 -3.59
C ALA A 26 -4.54 -0.43 -3.14
N VAL A 27 -4.34 0.73 -2.53
CA VAL A 27 -3.06 1.12 -1.91
C VAL A 27 -3.25 1.13 -0.40
N LYS A 28 -2.38 0.45 0.34
CA LYS A 28 -2.42 0.37 1.80
C LYS A 28 -1.04 0.59 2.39
N ARG A 29 -0.98 0.92 3.68
CA ARG A 29 0.25 0.85 4.47
C ARG A 29 0.31 -0.51 5.18
N LEU A 30 1.46 -1.16 5.11
CA LEU A 30 1.76 -2.38 5.85
C LEU A 30 2.87 -2.08 6.85
N LEU A 31 2.59 -2.36 8.13
CA LEU A 31 3.58 -2.29 9.19
C LEU A 31 4.09 -3.70 9.49
N LEU A 32 5.38 -3.92 9.26
CA LEU A 32 6.05 -5.15 9.64
C LEU A 32 6.73 -4.90 10.98
N ALA A 33 6.09 -5.35 12.06
CA ALA A 33 6.63 -5.29 13.41
C ALA A 33 7.78 -6.30 13.55
N LEU A 34 8.99 -5.89 13.16
CA LEU A 34 10.22 -6.61 13.47
C LEU A 34 10.73 -6.18 14.85
N PRO A 35 11.34 -7.09 15.63
CA PRO A 35 11.68 -6.85 17.04
C PRO A 35 12.57 -5.63 17.29
N GLU A 36 13.39 -5.22 16.32
CA GLU A 36 14.38 -4.15 16.51
C GLU A 36 14.11 -2.92 15.63
N ARG A 37 13.39 -3.08 14.52
CA ARG A 37 13.10 -1.99 13.57
C ARG A 37 11.78 -2.24 12.84
N PRO A 38 10.68 -1.60 13.26
CA PRO A 38 9.46 -1.63 12.47
C PRO A 38 9.76 -1.13 11.05
N ILE A 39 9.33 -1.90 10.04
CA ILE A 39 9.44 -1.49 8.64
C ILE A 39 8.05 -1.10 8.16
N THR A 40 7.89 0.18 7.81
CA THR A 40 6.68 0.68 7.17
C THR A 40 6.82 0.56 5.66
N ARG A 41 5.85 -0.07 5.01
CA ARG A 41 5.80 -0.23 3.55
C ARG A 41 4.48 0.30 2.99
N VAL A 42 4.53 0.84 1.78
CA VAL A 42 3.34 1.05 0.96
C VAL A 42 3.13 -0.21 0.12
N THR A 43 1.95 -0.80 0.20
CA THR A 43 1.58 -2.04 -0.48
C THR A 43 0.49 -1.76 -1.50
N LEU A 44 0.65 -2.34 -2.69
CA LEU A 44 -0.30 -2.25 -3.78
C LEU A 44 -0.97 -3.61 -3.97
N ASP A 45 -2.27 -3.67 -3.80
CA ASP A 45 -3.11 -4.81 -4.18
C ASP A 45 -3.68 -4.52 -5.58
N VAL A 46 -3.35 -5.36 -6.56
CA VAL A 46 -3.82 -5.24 -7.95
C VAL A 46 -4.92 -6.25 -8.29
N GLY A 47 -5.46 -6.93 -7.27
CA GLY A 47 -6.43 -8.00 -7.40
C GLY A 47 -5.83 -9.28 -8.01
N PRO A 48 -6.60 -10.38 -8.04
CA PRO A 48 -6.13 -11.66 -8.58
C PRO A 48 -5.78 -11.56 -10.06
N VAL A 49 -4.87 -12.41 -10.54
CA VAL A 49 -4.61 -12.56 -11.97
C VAL A 49 -5.84 -13.22 -12.61
N VAL A 50 -6.77 -12.41 -13.13
CA VAL A 50 -7.93 -12.91 -13.85
C VAL A 50 -7.49 -13.33 -15.25
N ARG A 51 -7.26 -14.64 -15.41
CA ARG A 51 -7.06 -15.33 -16.70
C ARG A 51 -5.90 -14.76 -17.53
N GLY A 52 -4.67 -15.04 -17.11
CA GLY A 52 -3.45 -14.71 -17.85
C GLY A 52 -2.23 -15.37 -17.23
N GLU A 53 -1.20 -15.61 -18.03
CA GLU A 53 0.08 -16.10 -17.55
C GLU A 53 0.68 -15.14 -16.50
N PRO A 54 1.42 -15.64 -15.50
CA PRO A 54 2.21 -14.81 -14.62
C PRO A 54 3.07 -13.83 -15.44
N GLY A 55 2.99 -12.53 -15.15
CA GLY A 55 3.76 -11.49 -15.86
C GLY A 55 2.97 -10.61 -16.83
N LEU A 56 1.64 -10.79 -16.96
CA LEU A 56 0.80 -9.82 -17.66
C LEU A 56 0.70 -8.50 -16.86
N TRP A 57 1.00 -7.38 -17.54
CA TRP A 57 0.94 -6.05 -16.94
C TRP A 57 -0.50 -5.54 -16.91
N ALA A 58 -0.91 -4.91 -15.80
CA ALA A 58 -2.14 -4.15 -15.78
C ALA A 58 -1.96 -2.87 -16.62
N SER A 59 -2.84 -2.66 -17.60
CA SER A 59 -2.91 -1.39 -18.32
C SER A 59 -3.80 -0.41 -17.57
N LEU A 60 -3.37 0.86 -17.54
CA LEU A 60 -4.08 1.97 -16.94
C LEU A 60 -4.28 3.05 -17.99
N THR A 61 -5.41 3.75 -17.93
CA THR A 61 -5.53 5.03 -18.62
C THR A 61 -4.60 6.06 -17.96
N VAL A 62 -4.31 7.14 -18.68
CA VAL A 62 -3.49 8.24 -18.14
C VAL A 62 -4.12 8.83 -16.86
N ALA A 63 -5.45 8.93 -16.81
CA ALA A 63 -6.16 9.44 -15.64
C ALA A 63 -6.04 8.48 -14.44
N GLU A 64 -6.23 7.19 -14.67
CA GLU A 64 -6.07 6.13 -13.66
C GLU A 64 -4.64 6.09 -13.11
N ALA A 65 -3.63 6.20 -13.98
CA ALA A 65 -2.23 6.23 -13.57
C ALA A 65 -1.92 7.43 -12.67
N ARG A 66 -2.46 8.62 -13.00
CA ARG A 66 -2.30 9.82 -12.16
C ARG A 66 -3.03 9.69 -10.82
N ASP A 67 -4.23 9.10 -10.79
CA ASP A 67 -4.94 8.86 -9.54
C ASP A 67 -4.19 7.88 -8.65
N LEU A 68 -3.70 6.77 -9.23
CA LEU A 68 -2.89 5.78 -8.52
C LEU A 68 -1.61 6.41 -7.95
N ALA A 69 -0.89 7.22 -8.73
CA ALA A 69 0.31 7.90 -8.27
C ALA A 69 0.04 8.83 -7.08
N ARG A 70 -1.06 9.60 -7.10
CA ARG A 70 -1.44 10.47 -5.96
C ARG A 70 -1.68 9.66 -4.68
N ARG A 71 -2.37 8.53 -4.77
CA ARG A 71 -2.64 7.64 -3.63
C ARG A 71 -1.35 7.03 -3.07
N LEU A 72 -0.46 6.58 -3.95
CA LEU A 72 0.85 6.05 -3.56
C LEU A 72 1.68 7.10 -2.80
N LEU A 73 1.75 8.33 -3.33
CA LEU A 73 2.50 9.42 -2.68
C LEU A 73 1.88 9.82 -1.33
N ALA A 74 0.55 9.87 -1.23
CA ALA A 74 -0.12 10.17 0.03
C ALA A 74 0.17 9.11 1.12
N GLN A 75 0.09 7.83 0.76
CA GLN A 75 0.41 6.75 1.71
C GLN A 75 1.90 6.71 2.07
N ALA A 76 2.80 7.06 1.15
CA ALA A 76 4.23 7.19 1.44
C ALA A 76 4.50 8.30 2.47
N ALA A 77 3.90 9.48 2.29
CA ALA A 77 4.04 10.57 3.25
C ALA A 77 3.55 10.19 4.65
N LEU A 78 2.43 9.47 4.74
CA LEU A 78 1.91 8.95 6.01
C LEU A 78 2.81 7.88 6.64
N ALA A 79 3.50 7.08 5.82
CA ALA A 79 4.46 6.09 6.30
C ALA A 79 5.72 6.75 6.88
N ASP A 80 6.24 7.77 6.22
CA ASP A 80 7.42 8.54 6.68
C ASP A 80 7.15 9.29 7.99
N ALA A 81 5.94 9.86 8.12
CA ALA A 81 5.51 10.56 9.33
C ALA A 81 5.42 9.61 10.54
N GLY A 82 4.83 8.42 10.36
CA GLY A 82 4.74 7.40 11.42
C GLY A 82 6.11 6.91 11.88
N ALA A 83 7.03 6.64 10.94
CA ALA A 83 8.38 6.21 11.25
C ALA A 83 9.20 7.27 12.01
N SER A 84 8.93 8.55 11.77
CA SER A 84 9.59 9.66 12.47
C SER A 84 9.08 9.82 13.90
N ALA A 85 7.77 9.62 14.13
CA ALA A 85 7.19 9.62 15.48
C ALA A 85 7.70 8.46 16.34
N GLU A 86 7.84 7.25 15.78
CA GLU A 86 8.38 6.08 16.47
C GLU A 86 9.86 6.25 16.86
N ARG A 87 10.67 6.93 16.02
CA ARG A 87 12.08 7.24 16.32
C ARG A 87 12.25 8.24 17.47
N SER A 88 11.41 9.27 17.54
CA SER A 88 11.50 10.24 18.65
C SER A 88 11.04 9.65 20.00
N ALA A 89 10.23 8.59 20.00
CA ALA A 89 9.77 7.93 21.23
C ALA A 89 10.79 6.95 21.84
N VAL A 90 11.81 6.51 21.08
CA VAL A 90 12.88 5.61 21.58
C VAL A 90 14.10 6.38 22.10
N ASP A 91 14.23 7.67 21.77
CA ASP A 91 15.35 8.55 22.19
C ASP A 91 15.08 9.34 23.50
N ASN A 92 13.98 9.07 24.23
CA ASN A 92 13.62 9.76 25.47
C ASN A 92 13.41 8.83 26.66
#